data_AF-A0A7W5D6N2-F1
#
_entry.id   AF-A0A7W5D6N2-F1
#
_cell.length_a   1.000
_cell.length_b   1.000
_cell.length_c   1.000
_cell.angle_alpha   90.00
_cell.angle_beta   90.00
_cell.angle_gamma   90.00
#
_symmetry.space_group_name_H-M   'P 1'
#
loop_
_entity.id
_entity.type
_entity.pdbx_description
1 polymer ?
#
loop_
_entity_poly.entity_id
_entity_poly.type
_entity_poly.pdbx_seq_one_letter_code
_entity_poly.pdbx_strand_id
1 'polypeptide(L)'
;MIIFGTALLAVCHLLGIFLGDLLGQALGVKTNVGGVGIAMLLLIFARLYMQKRNMLPKLTELGVEYWGAMYIPVVVAMAAQQDMVSALRGGPVAVLSAIAAVAVCACVIAAINRSERPEEETEAAPRLHDNPLLTEAE
;
A
#
# COMPACT_ATOMS: atom_id res chain seq x y z
N MET A 1 11.08 8.83 -18.43
CA MET A 1 9.76 8.65 -19.06
C MET A 1 8.83 8.05 -18.02
N ILE A 2 7.56 8.45 -18.01
CA ILE A 2 6.54 8.04 -17.01
C ILE A 2 6.41 6.52 -16.92
N ILE A 3 6.57 5.83 -18.06
CA ILE A 3 6.52 4.37 -18.20
C ILE A 3 7.57 3.65 -17.33
N PHE A 4 8.70 4.28 -17.01
CA PHE A 4 9.70 3.64 -16.13
C PHE A 4 9.21 3.54 -14.68
N GLY A 5 8.40 4.48 -14.21
CA GLY A 5 7.81 4.43 -12.87
C GLY A 5 6.80 3.30 -12.76
N THR A 6 5.95 3.15 -13.79
CA THR A 6 4.97 2.07 -13.86
C THR A 6 5.63 0.70 -14.05
N ALA A 7 6.71 0.62 -14.83
CA ALA A 7 7.51 -0.60 -14.97
C ALA A 7 8.17 -1.01 -13.64
N LEU A 8 8.72 -0.06 -12.89
CA LEU A 8 9.30 -0.33 -11.57
C LEU A 8 8.23 -0.86 -10.61
N LEU A 9 7.05 -0.22 -10.56
CA LEU A 9 5.91 -0.69 -9.77
C LEU A 9 5.51 -2.13 -10.14
N ALA A 10 5.35 -2.42 -11.43
CA ALA A 10 4.96 -3.73 -11.91
C ALA A 10 5.98 -4.82 -11.55
N VAL A 11 7.29 -4.52 -11.69
CA VAL A 11 8.36 -5.45 -11.32
C VAL A 11 8.38 -5.70 -9.82
N CYS A 12 8.30 -4.66 -9.00
CA CYS A 12 8.25 -4.80 -7.54
C CYS A 12 7.01 -5.59 -7.11
N HIS A 13 5.86 -5.36 -7.74
CA HIS A 13 4.63 -6.09 -7.46
C HIS A 13 4.72 -7.57 -7.83
N LEU A 14 5.17 -7.87 -9.05
CA LEU A 14 5.32 -9.25 -9.52
C LEU A 14 6.30 -10.04 -8.64
N LEU A 15 7.44 -9.43 -8.29
CA LEU A 15 8.40 -10.03 -7.38
C LEU A 15 7.80 -10.23 -5.99
N GLY A 16 7.11 -9.22 -5.44
CA GLY A 16 6.50 -9.33 -4.12
C GLY A 16 5.48 -10.46 -4.03
N ILE A 17 4.60 -10.61 -5.04
CA ILE A 17 3.65 -11.71 -5.11
C ILE A 17 4.37 -13.05 -5.19
N PHE A 18 5.37 -13.19 -6.07
CA PHE A 18 6.16 -14.41 -6.20
C PHE A 18 6.86 -14.80 -4.88
N LEU A 19 7.48 -13.84 -4.19
CA LEU A 19 8.08 -14.07 -2.88
C LEU A 19 7.03 -14.41 -1.81
N GLY A 20 5.86 -13.79 -1.85
CA GLY A 20 4.76 -14.08 -0.92
C GLY A 20 4.18 -15.49 -1.08
N ASP A 21 4.14 -16.01 -2.31
CA ASP A 21 3.72 -17.38 -2.59
C ASP A 21 4.77 -18.39 -2.11
N LEU A 22 6.05 -18.09 -2.37
CA LEU A 22 7.16 -18.92 -1.88
C LEU A 22 7.20 -18.96 -0.34
N LEU A 23 6.95 -17.81 0.31
CA LEU A 23 6.84 -17.73 1.77
C LEU A 23 5.63 -18.53 2.27
N GLY A 24 4.49 -18.44 1.59
CA GLY A 24 3.30 -19.24 1.91
C GLY A 24 3.57 -20.74 1.84
N GLN A 25 4.24 -21.18 0.77
CA GLN A 25 4.65 -22.58 0.62
C GLN A 25 5.63 -23.01 1.71
N ALA A 26 6.61 -22.17 2.07
CA ALA A 26 7.57 -22.46 3.14
C ALA A 26 6.90 -22.57 4.52
N LEU A 27 5.85 -21.78 4.77
CA LEU A 27 5.04 -21.82 5.99
C LEU A 27 3.96 -22.92 5.96
N GLY A 28 3.83 -23.66 4.86
CA GLY A 28 2.83 -24.71 4.70
C GLY A 28 1.39 -24.23 4.50
N VAL A 29 1.21 -22.95 4.16
CA VAL A 29 -0.12 -22.36 3.88
C VAL A 29 -0.37 -22.28 2.37
N LYS A 30 -1.61 -22.56 1.95
CA LYS A 30 -2.01 -22.59 0.53
C LYS A 30 -2.36 -21.21 -0.04
N THR A 31 -1.82 -20.14 0.53
CA THR A 31 -2.18 -18.77 0.16
C THR A 31 -0.95 -17.86 0.17
N ASN A 32 -1.03 -16.76 -0.58
CA ASN A 32 0.00 -15.74 -0.60
C ASN A 32 0.13 -15.09 0.79
N VAL A 33 1.33 -15.08 1.35
CA VAL A 33 1.59 -14.47 2.65
C VAL A 33 2.29 -13.13 2.45
N GLY A 34 1.50 -12.06 2.46
CA GLY A 34 2.01 -10.68 2.53
C GLY A 34 2.75 -10.20 1.29
N GLY A 35 2.54 -10.79 0.11
CA GLY A 35 3.24 -10.43 -1.12
C GLY A 35 3.10 -8.96 -1.52
N VAL A 36 1.95 -8.34 -1.22
CA VAL A 36 1.74 -6.89 -1.40
C VAL A 36 2.66 -6.06 -0.49
N GLY A 37 2.82 -6.47 0.79
CA GLY A 37 3.74 -5.80 1.72
C GLY A 37 5.19 -5.97 1.30
N ILE A 38 5.57 -7.16 0.83
CA ILE A 38 6.91 -7.42 0.28
C ILE A 38 7.17 -6.53 -0.94
N ALA A 39 6.19 -6.40 -1.85
CA ALA A 39 6.28 -5.50 -2.99
C ALA A 39 6.50 -4.04 -2.56
N MET A 40 5.79 -3.58 -1.52
CA MET A 40 5.91 -2.22 -1.00
C MET A 40 7.31 -1.97 -0.42
N LEU A 41 7.85 -2.92 0.34
CA LEU A 41 9.23 -2.81 0.86
C LEU A 41 10.26 -2.80 -0.27
N LEU A 42 10.12 -3.69 -1.27
CA LEU A 42 10.98 -3.71 -2.45
C LEU A 42 10.97 -2.38 -3.20
N LEU A 43 9.79 -1.77 -3.35
CA LEU A 43 9.64 -0.47 -4.00
C LEU A 43 10.31 0.64 -3.20
N ILE A 44 10.15 0.67 -1.88
CA ILE A 44 10.82 1.63 -1.00
C ILE A 44 12.35 1.50 -1.12
N PHE A 45 12.87 0.27 -1.05
CA PHE A 45 14.31 0.02 -1.19
C PHE A 45 14.84 0.42 -2.58
N ALA A 46 14.11 0.07 -3.64
CA ALA A 46 14.47 0.44 -5.01
C ALA A 46 14.50 1.96 -5.20
N ARG A 47 13.50 2.67 -4.68
CA ARG A 47 13.44 4.13 -4.72
C ARG A 47 14.61 4.76 -3.98
N LEU A 48 14.87 4.34 -2.74
CA LEU A 48 15.99 4.84 -1.93
C LEU A 48 17.35 4.58 -2.60
N TYR A 49 17.51 3.40 -3.23
CA TYR A 49 18.73 3.05 -3.96
C TYR A 49 18.95 3.93 -5.19
N MET A 50 17.92 4.09 -6.03
CA MET A 50 18.00 4.91 -7.25
C MET A 50 18.17 6.39 -6.94
N GLN A 51 17.55 6.89 -5.87
CA GLN A 51 17.70 8.28 -5.41
C GLN A 51 19.15 8.56 -4.97
N LYS A 52 19.78 7.65 -4.20
CA LYS A 52 21.20 7.77 -3.80
C LYS A 52 22.17 7.80 -4.99
N ARG A 53 21.80 7.16 -6.11
CA ARG A 53 22.62 7.08 -7.33
C ARG A 53 22.33 8.21 -8.34
N ASN A 54 21.46 9.18 -8.02
CA ASN A 54 20.93 10.17 -8.98
C ASN A 54 20.31 9.53 -10.25
N MET A 55 19.85 8.29 -10.17
CA MET A 55 19.25 7.53 -11.28
C MET A 55 17.72 7.55 -11.25
N LEU A 56 17.13 8.47 -10.48
CA LEU A 56 15.68 8.65 -10.39
C LEU A 56 15.28 9.97 -11.07
N PRO A 57 15.08 10.00 -12.41
CA PRO A 57 14.52 11.17 -13.08
C PRO A 57 13.16 11.52 -12.48
N LYS A 58 12.86 12.81 -12.31
CA LYS A 58 11.53 13.29 -11.85
C LYS A 58 10.36 12.67 -12.62
N LEU A 59 10.57 12.40 -13.92
CA LEU A 59 9.58 11.78 -14.80
C LEU A 59 9.27 10.31 -14.44
N THR A 60 10.18 9.61 -13.75
CA THR A 60 9.94 8.25 -13.23
C THR A 60 9.12 8.29 -11.94
N GLU A 61 9.31 9.29 -11.09
CA GLU A 61 8.49 9.48 -9.88
C GLU A 61 7.02 9.78 -10.22
N LEU A 62 6.80 10.63 -11.23
CA LEU A 62 5.47 10.90 -11.79
C LEU A 62 4.69 9.64 -12.19
N GLY A 63 5.39 8.61 -12.71
CA GLY A 63 4.76 7.34 -13.05
C GLY A 63 4.30 6.54 -11.84
N VAL A 64 5.03 6.62 -10.73
CA VAL A 64 4.64 5.97 -9.47
C VAL A 64 3.48 6.73 -8.82
N GLU A 65 3.57 8.06 -8.81
CA GLU A 65 2.56 8.96 -8.26
C GLU A 65 1.22 8.84 -9.00
N TYR A 66 1.25 8.70 -10.33
CA TYR A 66 0.07 8.45 -11.14
C TYR A 66 -0.75 7.22 -10.67
N TRP A 67 -0.08 6.13 -10.30
CA TRP A 67 -0.76 4.95 -9.74
C TRP A 67 -1.24 5.17 -8.32
N GLY A 68 -0.51 5.95 -7.52
CA GLY A 68 -0.96 6.40 -6.20
C GLY A 68 -2.24 7.23 -6.27
N ALA A 69 -2.35 8.12 -7.26
CA ALA A 69 -3.57 8.91 -7.51
C ALA A 69 -4.77 8.04 -7.90
N MET A 70 -4.55 6.88 -8.53
CA MET A 70 -5.59 5.89 -8.83
C MET A 70 -5.98 4.99 -7.64
N TYR A 71 -5.49 5.25 -6.43
CA TYR A 71 -5.81 4.45 -5.25
C TYR A 71 -7.31 4.38 -4.94
N ILE A 72 -8.03 5.50 -5.02
CA ILE A 72 -9.47 5.57 -4.70
C ILE A 72 -10.29 4.56 -5.53
N PRO A 73 -10.28 4.60 -6.88
CA PRO A 73 -11.07 3.65 -7.67
C PRO A 73 -10.61 2.20 -7.50
N VAL A 74 -9.32 1.94 -7.29
CA VAL A 74 -8.80 0.58 -7.09
C VAL A 74 -9.30 -0.02 -5.77
N VAL A 75 -9.29 0.75 -4.69
CA VAL A 75 -9.81 0.29 -3.39
C VAL A 75 -11.32 0.13 -3.43
N VAL A 76 -12.04 1.02 -4.12
CA VAL A 76 -13.48 0.87 -4.33
C VAL A 76 -13.80 -0.42 -5.08
N ALA A 77 -13.03 -0.74 -6.13
CA ALA A 77 -13.18 -2.00 -6.87
C ALA A 77 -12.88 -3.21 -5.98
N MET A 78 -11.84 -3.17 -5.13
CA MET A 78 -11.54 -4.23 -4.17
C MET A 78 -12.66 -4.42 -3.14
N ALA A 79 -13.24 -3.32 -2.63
CA ALA A 79 -14.36 -3.36 -1.69
C ALA A 79 -15.62 -3.96 -2.34
N ALA A 80 -15.88 -3.65 -3.61
CA ALA A 80 -17.03 -4.18 -4.35
C ALA A 80 -16.97 -5.70 -4.58
N GLN A 81 -15.79 -6.33 -4.50
CA GLN A 81 -15.63 -7.78 -4.59
C GLN A 81 -15.92 -8.53 -3.28
N GLN A 82 -16.17 -7.80 -2.18
CA GLN A 82 -16.43 -8.42 -0.87
C GLN A 82 -17.89 -8.91 -0.77
N ASP A 83 -18.10 -10.14 -0.28
CA ASP A 83 -19.44 -10.73 -0.09
C ASP A 83 -20.03 -10.36 1.28
N MET A 84 -20.85 -9.30 1.30
CA MET A 84 -21.54 -8.84 2.50
C MET A 84 -22.63 -9.82 2.97
N VAL A 85 -23.28 -10.54 2.07
CA VAL A 85 -24.41 -11.42 2.40
C VAL A 85 -23.91 -12.64 3.16
N SER A 86 -22.80 -13.23 2.71
CA SER A 86 -22.13 -14.32 3.42
C SER A 86 -21.63 -13.87 4.80
N ALA A 87 -21.10 -12.64 4.92
CA ALA A 87 -20.67 -12.09 6.20
C ALA A 87 -21.84 -11.94 7.21
N LEU A 88 -22.98 -11.41 6.77
CA LEU A 88 -24.16 -11.23 7.64
C LEU A 88 -24.83 -12.55 8.04
N ARG A 89 -24.80 -13.55 7.15
CA ARG A 89 -25.31 -14.90 7.44
C ARG A 89 -24.50 -15.64 8.51
N GLY A 90 -23.30 -15.18 8.85
CA GLY A 90 -22.51 -15.66 9.99
C GLY A 90 -23.17 -15.40 11.36
N GLY A 91 -24.27 -14.64 11.40
CA GLY A 91 -25.06 -14.40 12.61
C GLY A 91 -24.46 -13.35 13.55
N PRO A 92 -25.08 -13.15 14.73
CA PRO A 92 -24.69 -12.09 15.67
C PRO A 92 -23.25 -12.20 16.18
N VAL A 93 -22.74 -13.43 16.31
CA VAL A 93 -21.37 -13.71 16.78
C VAL A 93 -20.33 -13.18 15.78
N ALA A 94 -20.57 -13.32 14.47
CA ALA A 94 -19.67 -12.81 13.45
C ALA A 94 -19.54 -11.28 13.54
N VAL A 95 -20.67 -10.57 13.65
CA VAL A 95 -20.69 -9.11 13.79
C VAL A 95 -19.98 -8.64 15.06
N LEU A 96 -20.28 -9.28 16.20
CA LEU A 96 -19.64 -8.94 17.48
C LEU A 96 -18.13 -9.19 17.44
N SER A 97 -17.68 -10.29 16.83
CA SER A 97 -16.26 -10.60 16.68
C SER A 97 -15.53 -9.59 15.78
N ALA A 98 -16.16 -9.14 14.70
CA ALA A 98 -15.59 -8.13 13.81
C ALA A 98 -15.41 -6.79 14.53
N ILE A 99 -16.44 -6.33 15.25
CA ILE A 99 -16.38 -5.08 16.03
C ILE A 99 -15.33 -5.21 17.14
N ALA A 100 -15.31 -6.33 17.86
CA ALA A 100 -14.33 -6.56 18.92
C ALA A 100 -12.90 -6.57 18.38
N ALA A 101 -12.64 -7.23 17.25
CA ALA A 101 -11.33 -7.23 16.62
C ALA A 101 -10.89 -5.82 16.21
N VAL A 102 -11.78 -5.05 15.56
CA VAL A 102 -11.50 -3.65 15.19
C VAL A 102 -11.22 -2.79 16.43
N ALA A 103 -12.02 -2.93 17.48
CA ALA A 103 -11.83 -2.19 18.73
C ALA A 103 -10.49 -2.52 19.39
N VAL A 104 -10.12 -3.81 19.47
CA VAL A 104 -8.83 -4.24 20.02
C VAL A 104 -7.67 -3.67 19.19
N CYS A 105 -7.72 -3.79 17.86
CA CYS A 105 -6.70 -3.19 16.99
C CYS A 105 -6.58 -1.69 17.20
N ALA A 106 -7.71 -0.97 17.25
CA ALA A 106 -7.74 0.47 17.48
C ALA A 106 -7.16 0.86 18.85
N CYS A 107 -7.49 0.13 19.92
CA CYS A 107 -6.92 0.36 21.25
C CYS A 107 -5.40 0.12 21.27
N VAL A 108 -4.92 -0.94 20.62
CA VAL A 108 -3.48 -1.23 20.54
C VAL A 108 -2.76 -0.13 19.76
N ILE A 109 -3.28 0.27 18.60
CA ILE A 109 -2.70 1.37 17.80
C ILE A 109 -2.70 2.67 18.61
N ALA A 110 -3.80 3.00 19.29
CA ALA A 110 -3.88 4.19 20.13
C ALA A 110 -2.87 4.15 21.29
N ALA A 111 -2.64 2.98 21.90
CA ALA A 111 -1.64 2.81 22.94
C ALA A 111 -0.20 2.98 22.41
N ILE A 112 0.09 2.42 21.23
CA ILE A 112 1.38 2.61 20.53
C ILE A 112 1.58 4.10 20.21
N ASN A 113 0.61 4.74 19.57
CA ASN A 113 0.71 6.15 19.18
C ASN A 113 0.84 7.07 20.41
N ARG A 114 0.20 6.75 21.54
CA ARG A 114 0.38 7.50 22.79
C ARG A 114 1.81 7.41 23.35
N SER A 115 2.53 6.35 23.04
CA SER A 115 3.93 6.18 23.45
C SER A 115 4.93 6.88 22.51
N GLU A 116 4.48 7.29 21.32
CA GLU A 116 5.27 8.09 20.40
C GLU A 116 5.33 9.54 20.90
N ARG A 117 6.52 10.13 20.90
CA ARG A 117 6.66 11.58 21.10
C ARG A 117 6.14 12.27 19.83
N PRO A 118 5.51 13.46 19.92
CA PRO A 118 5.13 14.18 18.72
C PRO A 118 6.40 14.51 17.94
N GLU A 119 6.65 13.80 16.84
CA GLU A 119 7.48 14.32 15.77
C GLU A 119 6.66 15.35 15.01
N GLU A 120 7.29 16.48 14.70
CA GLU A 120 6.72 17.52 13.85
C GLU A 120 6.20 16.89 12.56
N GLU A 121 5.01 17.29 12.14
CA GLU A 121 4.39 16.90 10.88
C GLU A 121 5.43 17.01 9.75
N THR A 122 6.06 15.88 9.39
CA THR A 122 6.65 15.74 8.08
C THR A 122 5.47 15.60 7.14
N GLU A 123 5.00 16.75 6.69
CA GLU A 123 4.11 16.96 5.57
C GLU A 123 4.66 16.17 4.37
N ALA A 124 4.25 14.91 4.26
CA ALA A 124 4.60 14.05 3.14
C ALA A 124 3.49 13.01 2.89
N ALA A 125 2.23 13.43 3.00
CA ALA A 125 1.33 13.06 1.93
C ALA A 125 1.86 13.77 0.68
N PRO A 126 2.13 13.09 -0.45
CA PRO A 126 2.39 13.82 -1.68
C PRO A 126 1.12 14.62 -1.96
N ARG A 127 1.18 15.93 -1.74
CA ARG A 127 0.15 16.84 -2.21
C ARG A 127 0.13 16.66 -3.72
N LEU A 128 -1.01 16.22 -4.23
CA LEU A 128 -1.28 15.90 -5.64
C LEU A 128 -0.88 17.01 -6.65
N HIS A 129 -0.50 18.20 -6.17
CA HIS A 129 -0.31 19.43 -6.96
C HIS A 129 1.06 20.11 -6.81
N ASP A 130 2.04 19.58 -6.07
CA ASP A 130 3.38 20.21 -5.97
C ASP A 130 4.34 19.76 -7.10
N ASN A 131 3.80 19.28 -8.24
CA ASN A 131 4.61 18.98 -9.41
C ASN A 131 4.58 20.16 -10.38
N PRO A 132 5.68 20.93 -10.53
CA PRO A 132 5.72 22.14 -11.36
C PRO A 132 5.47 21.87 -12.85
N LEU A 133 5.34 20.61 -13.29
CA LEU A 133 4.98 20.24 -14.66
C LEU A 133 3.47 20.00 -14.86
N LEU A 134 2.68 19.86 -13.79
CA LEU A 134 1.21 19.74 -13.87
C LEU A 134 0.55 21.13 -13.85
N THR A 135 1.16 22.09 -13.16
CA THR A 135 0.75 23.50 -13.14
C THR A 135 0.93 24.22 -14.47
N GLU A 136 1.80 23.74 -15.36
CA GLU A 136 2.04 24.31 -16.69
C GLU A 136 1.12 23.68 -17.77
N ALA A 137 0.31 22.69 -17.38
CA ALA A 137 -0.58 21.94 -18.27
C ALA A 137 -2.08 22.23 -18.03
N GLU A 138 -2.40 23.05 -17.01
CA GLU A 138 -3.70 23.70 -16.81
C GLU A 138 -3.68 25.13 -17.36
#